data_AF-A0A520YUL6-F1
#
_entry.id   AF-A0A520YUL6-F1
#
_cell.length_a   1.000
_cell.length_b   1.000
_cell.length_c   1.000
_cell.angle_alpha   90.00
_cell.angle_beta   90.00
_cell.angle_gamma   90.00
#
_symmetry.space_group_name_H-M   'P 1'
#
loop_
_entity.id
_entity.type
_entity.pdbx_description
1 polymer ?
#
loop_
_entity_poly.entity_id
_entity_poly.type
_entity_poly.pdbx_seq_one_letter_code
_entity_poly.pdbx_strand_id
1 'polypeptide(L)'
;MIHQCVSENLWFRNMPEIGVGAPPLPKQETRLEFIKRYADDSGRRVAALQKTGRFWWEKVVPFFYVKRSRAWIMTRRITHTAHHRGQLTVMLRMLGHEIYSTYGPSFFFKKGFIWEVINSSS
;
A
#
# COMPACT_ATOMS: atom_id res chain seq x y z
N MET A 1 8.11 8.10 -2.57
CA MET A 1 7.86 6.66 -2.34
C MET A 1 8.46 6.14 -1.04
N ILE A 2 9.61 6.65 -0.57
CA ILE A 2 10.23 6.28 0.72
C ILE A 2 9.21 6.23 1.87
N HIS A 3 8.48 7.32 2.10
CA HIS A 3 7.45 7.40 3.15
C HIS A 3 6.41 6.27 3.02
N GLN A 4 5.89 6.04 1.81
CA GLN A 4 4.89 5.01 1.57
C GLN A 4 5.42 3.61 1.92
N CYS A 5 6.61 3.26 1.43
CA CYS A 5 7.20 1.94 1.68
C CYS A 5 7.55 1.71 3.15
N VAL A 6 8.20 2.69 3.80
CA VAL A 6 8.63 2.58 5.20
C VAL A 6 7.43 2.58 6.14
N SER A 7 6.51 3.54 5.97
CA SER A 7 5.32 3.67 6.80
C SER A 7 4.46 2.41 6.75
N GLU A 8 4.24 1.84 5.54
CA GLU A 8 3.43 0.64 5.40
C GLU A 8 4.08 -0.57 6.04
N ASN A 9 5.38 -0.76 5.81
CA ASN A 9 6.12 -1.86 6.42
C ASN A 9 6.10 -1.79 7.96
N LEU A 10 6.33 -0.61 8.55
CA LEU A 10 6.29 -0.44 10.00
C LEU A 10 4.89 -0.68 10.56
N TRP A 11 3.85 -0.16 9.90
CA TRP A 11 2.46 -0.41 10.30
C TRP A 11 2.13 -1.90 10.32
N PHE A 12 2.39 -2.60 9.21
CA PHE A 12 2.07 -4.03 9.10
C PHE A 12 2.87 -4.89 10.07
N ARG A 13 4.16 -4.59 10.27
CA ARG A 13 5.01 -5.35 11.21
C ARG A 13 4.60 -5.14 12.66
N ASN A 14 4.24 -3.92 13.06
CA ASN A 14 4.06 -3.58 14.46
C ASN A 14 2.62 -3.71 14.97
N MET A 15 1.62 -3.66 14.07
CA MET A 15 0.20 -3.60 14.48
C MET A 15 -0.55 -4.92 14.18
N PRO A 16 -0.73 -5.36 12.92
CA PRO A 16 -1.29 -6.69 12.63
C PRO A 16 -0.24 -7.81 12.68
N GLU A 17 1.04 -7.51 12.92
CA GLU A 17 2.14 -8.49 13.04
C GLU A 17 2.38 -9.29 11.73
N ILE A 18 2.19 -8.64 10.58
CA ILE A 18 2.44 -9.21 9.26
C ILE A 18 3.76 -8.67 8.72
N GLY A 19 4.75 -9.55 8.59
CA GLY A 19 6.04 -9.27 7.96
C GLY A 19 6.15 -9.84 6.54
N VAL A 20 6.90 -9.15 5.68
CA VAL A 20 7.17 -9.59 4.29
C VAL A 20 8.58 -10.18 4.10
N GLY A 21 9.39 -10.21 5.17
CA GLY A 21 10.75 -10.77 5.17
C GLY A 21 11.76 -10.02 4.29
N ALA A 22 11.47 -8.77 3.94
CA ALA A 22 12.30 -7.95 3.05
C ALA A 22 12.50 -6.54 3.64
N PRO A 23 13.60 -5.85 3.29
CA PRO A 23 13.76 -4.44 3.61
C PRO A 23 12.69 -3.60 2.88
N PRO A 24 12.14 -2.55 3.50
CA PRO A 24 11.08 -1.74 2.90
C PRO A 24 11.55 -0.92 1.70
N LEU A 25 12.83 -0.61 1.63
CA LEU A 25 13.42 0.17 0.54
C LEU A 25 14.04 -0.76 -0.51
N PRO A 26 13.97 -0.41 -1.80
CA PRO A 26 14.76 -1.09 -2.83
C PRO A 26 16.26 -0.85 -2.61
N LYS A 27 17.11 -1.71 -3.17
CA LYS A 27 18.57 -1.51 -3.12
C LYS A 27 19.01 -0.24 -3.87
N GLN A 28 18.32 0.08 -4.96
CA GLN A 28 18.52 1.30 -5.74
C GLN A 28 17.26 2.15 -5.60
N GLU A 29 17.41 3.39 -5.12
CA GLU A 29 16.29 4.28 -4.84
C GLU A 29 15.78 5.01 -6.11
N THR A 30 15.54 4.25 -7.18
CA THR A 30 14.94 4.78 -8.41
C THR A 30 13.42 4.66 -8.38
N ARG A 31 12.72 5.49 -9.15
CA ARG A 31 11.23 5.47 -9.23
C ARG A 31 10.67 4.08 -9.50
N LEU A 32 11.23 3.38 -10.50
CA LEU A 32 10.77 2.05 -10.91
C LEU A 32 11.03 1.00 -9.82
N GLU A 33 12.21 1.03 -9.19
CA GLU A 33 12.55 0.07 -8.14
C GLU A 33 11.69 0.26 -6.89
N PHE A 34 11.29 1.50 -6.57
CA PHE A 34 10.27 1.75 -5.54
C PHE A 34 8.92 1.12 -5.89
N ILE A 35 8.47 1.24 -7.13
CA ILE A 35 7.18 0.68 -7.57
C ILE A 35 7.21 -0.86 -7.49
N LYS A 36 8.30 -1.49 -7.97
CA LYS A 36 8.49 -2.94 -7.90
C LYS A 36 8.52 -3.45 -6.46
N ARG A 37 9.37 -2.84 -5.59
CA ARG A 37 9.44 -3.17 -4.16
C ARG A 37 8.07 -3.05 -3.49
N TYR A 38 7.37 -1.95 -3.75
CA TYR A 38 6.06 -1.72 -3.15
C TYR A 38 5.01 -2.75 -3.62
N ALA A 39 5.00 -3.10 -4.91
CA ALA A 39 4.10 -4.10 -5.48
C ALA A 39 4.35 -5.50 -4.91
N ASP A 40 5.62 -5.94 -4.85
CA ASP A 40 6.01 -7.24 -4.32
C ASP A 40 5.62 -7.38 -2.84
N ASP A 41 5.97 -6.38 -2.03
CA ASP A 41 5.67 -6.39 -0.61
C ASP A 41 4.15 -6.35 -0.36
N SER A 42 3.41 -5.56 -1.14
CA SER A 42 1.95 -5.50 -1.07
C SER A 42 1.32 -6.85 -1.43
N GLY A 43 1.81 -7.53 -2.47
CA GLY A 43 1.36 -8.87 -2.86
C GLY A 43 1.54 -9.90 -1.74
N ARG A 44 2.70 -9.88 -1.06
CA ARG A 44 2.96 -10.74 0.10
C ARG A 44 2.03 -10.45 1.27
N ARG A 45 1.73 -9.17 1.54
CA ARG A 45 0.76 -8.78 2.59
C ARG A 45 -0.64 -9.27 2.26
N VAL A 46 -1.10 -9.12 1.02
CA VAL A 46 -2.41 -9.62 0.57
C VAL A 46 -2.48 -11.14 0.74
N ALA A 47 -1.46 -11.88 0.31
CA ALA A 47 -1.41 -13.33 0.47
C ALA A 47 -1.45 -13.77 1.95
N ALA A 48 -0.85 -12.99 2.86
CA ALA A 48 -0.95 -13.24 4.30
C ALA A 48 -2.34 -12.93 4.85
N LEU A 49 -2.92 -11.78 4.47
CA LEU A 49 -4.26 -11.37 4.90
C LEU A 49 -5.36 -12.35 4.44
N GLN A 50 -5.24 -12.92 3.25
CA GLN A 50 -6.18 -13.93 2.72
C GLN A 50 -6.25 -15.22 3.57
N LYS A 51 -5.20 -15.50 4.34
CA LYS A 51 -5.15 -16.66 5.26
C LYS A 51 -5.77 -16.37 6.63
N THR A 52 -6.18 -15.13 6.87
CA THR A 52 -6.78 -14.70 8.15
C THR A 52 -8.30 -14.82 8.12
N GLY A 53 -8.91 -15.07 9.28
CA GLY A 53 -10.36 -15.20 9.43
C GLY A 53 -10.98 -14.12 10.31
N ARG A 54 -12.30 -14.14 10.45
CA ARG A 54 -13.09 -13.17 11.23
C ARG A 54 -12.51 -12.89 12.63
N PHE A 55 -12.22 -13.92 13.41
CA PHE A 55 -11.68 -13.76 14.77
C PHE A 55 -10.32 -13.05 14.80
N TRP A 56 -9.49 -13.24 13.76
CA TRP A 56 -8.22 -12.53 13.64
C TRP A 56 -8.45 -11.03 13.43
N TRP A 57 -9.46 -10.65 12.63
CA TRP A 57 -9.83 -9.27 12.33
C TRP A 57 -10.47 -8.52 13.51
N GLU A 58 -11.27 -9.22 14.30
CA GLU A 58 -11.94 -8.68 15.49
C GLU A 58 -10.98 -8.50 16.67
N LYS A 59 -9.83 -9.20 16.68
CA LYS A 59 -8.82 -9.10 17.75
C LYS A 59 -8.38 -7.65 17.96
N VAL A 60 -8.47 -7.21 19.22
CA VAL A 60 -8.00 -5.90 19.66
C VAL A 60 -6.50 -5.96 19.94
N VAL A 61 -5.74 -5.06 19.31
CA VAL A 61 -4.29 -4.95 19.44
C VAL A 61 -3.89 -3.51 19.78
N PRO A 62 -2.68 -3.27 20.32
CA PRO A 62 -2.16 -1.93 20.52
C PRO A 62 -2.08 -1.15 19.20
N PHE A 63 -2.52 0.10 19.23
CA PHE A 63 -2.39 1.08 18.16
C PHE A 63 -1.94 2.40 18.80
N PHE A 64 -0.62 2.64 18.84
CA PHE A 64 -0.02 3.72 19.63
C PHE A 64 -0.52 3.67 21.08
N TYR A 65 -1.12 4.75 21.58
CA TYR A 65 -1.62 4.87 22.95
C TYR A 65 -3.05 4.34 23.14
N VAL A 66 -3.67 3.80 22.10
CA VAL A 66 -5.04 3.26 22.16
C VAL A 66 -5.09 1.79 21.75
N LYS A 67 -6.18 1.11 22.08
CA LYS A 67 -6.46 -0.25 21.63
C LYS A 67 -7.54 -0.24 20.56
N ARG A 68 -7.31 -0.94 19.45
CA ARG A 68 -8.23 -1.01 18.29
C ARG A 68 -8.22 -2.39 17.66
N SER A 69 -9.32 -2.76 17.01
CA SER A 69 -9.37 -4.01 16.25
C SER A 69 -8.44 -3.95 15.05
N ARG A 70 -7.92 -5.10 14.60
CA ARG A 70 -7.12 -5.17 13.37
C ARG A 70 -7.89 -4.66 12.15
N ALA A 71 -9.21 -4.90 12.11
CA ALA A 71 -10.08 -4.35 11.07
C ALA A 71 -10.04 -2.81 11.04
N TRP A 72 -10.20 -2.17 12.20
CA TRP A 72 -10.14 -0.70 12.31
C TRP A 72 -8.77 -0.16 11.89
N ILE A 73 -7.69 -0.82 12.32
CA ILE A 73 -6.32 -0.43 11.96
C ILE A 73 -6.13 -0.52 10.45
N MET A 74 -6.62 -1.58 9.79
CA MET A 74 -6.54 -1.68 8.34
C MET A 74 -7.35 -0.62 7.61
N THR A 75 -8.55 -0.27 8.07
CA THR A 75 -9.29 0.88 7.53
C THR A 75 -8.47 2.16 7.62
N ARG A 76 -7.82 2.43 8.75
CA ARG A 76 -6.94 3.59 8.90
C ARG A 76 -5.76 3.55 7.93
N ARG A 77 -5.14 2.38 7.72
CA ARG A 77 -4.02 2.22 6.77
C ARG A 77 -4.44 2.55 5.35
N ILE A 78 -5.63 2.12 4.94
CA ILE A 78 -6.22 2.45 3.63
C ILE A 78 -6.44 3.96 3.52
N THR A 79 -7.05 4.59 4.53
CA THR A 79 -7.28 6.05 4.51
C THR A 79 -5.98 6.86 4.47
N HIS A 80 -4.93 6.38 5.15
CA HIS A 80 -3.61 7.01 5.16
C HIS A 80 -2.94 6.95 3.79
N THR A 81 -2.99 5.79 3.13
CA THR A 81 -2.49 5.65 1.75
C THR A 81 -3.29 6.52 0.78
N ALA A 82 -4.62 6.56 0.90
CA ALA A 82 -5.47 7.42 0.07
C ALA A 82 -5.16 8.91 0.26
N HIS A 83 -4.94 9.34 1.51
CA HIS A 83 -4.56 10.71 1.85
C HIS A 83 -3.25 11.14 1.17
N HIS A 84 -2.19 10.34 1.29
CA HIS A 84 -0.91 10.66 0.66
C HIS A 84 -0.95 10.55 -0.87
N ARG A 85 -1.75 9.63 -1.42
CA ARG A 85 -2.01 9.60 -2.86
C ARG A 85 -2.65 10.91 -3.32
N GLY A 86 -3.62 11.43 -2.57
CA GLY A 86 -4.25 12.74 -2.85
C GLY A 86 -3.24 13.89 -2.87
N GLN A 87 -2.34 13.95 -1.88
CA GLN A 87 -1.27 14.96 -1.85
C GLN A 87 -0.38 14.89 -3.10
N LEU A 88 0.06 13.68 -3.49
CA LEU A 88 0.87 13.48 -4.69
C LEU A 88 0.11 13.85 -5.97
N THR A 89 -1.17 13.52 -6.06
CA THR A 89 -2.02 13.89 -7.20
C THR A 89 -2.11 15.41 -7.37
N VAL A 90 -2.24 16.17 -6.28
CA VAL A 90 -2.23 17.64 -6.33
C VAL A 90 -0.87 18.16 -6.80
N MET A 91 0.23 17.65 -6.26
CA MET A 91 1.58 18.05 -6.67
C MET A 91 1.82 17.79 -8.16
N LEU A 92 1.42 16.62 -8.66
CA LEU A 92 1.54 16.28 -10.09
C LEU A 92 0.75 17.25 -10.97
N ARG A 93 -0.48 17.60 -10.56
CA ARG A 93 -1.30 18.57 -11.29
C ARG A 93 -0.66 19.97 -11.27
N MET A 94 -0.10 20.40 -10.16
CA MET A 94 0.61 21.69 -10.06
C MET A 94 1.85 21.76 -10.96
N LEU A 95 2.49 20.62 -11.23
CA LEU A 95 3.60 20.49 -12.17
C LEU A 95 3.16 20.35 -13.64
N GLY A 96 1.86 20.45 -13.93
CA GLY A 96 1.31 20.34 -15.28
C GLY A 96 1.25 18.91 -15.83
N HIS A 97 1.39 17.89 -14.99
CA HIS A 97 1.22 16.50 -15.43
C HIS A 97 -0.26 16.12 -15.57
N GLU A 98 -0.57 15.38 -16.63
CA GLU A 98 -1.84 14.67 -16.73
C GLU A 98 -1.94 13.62 -15.62
N ILE A 99 -3.12 13.51 -15.01
CA ILE A 99 -3.37 12.57 -13.92
C ILE A 99 -4.46 11.58 -14.31
N TYR A 100 -4.26 10.31 -13.95
CA TYR A 100 -5.29 9.30 -14.08
C TYR A 100 -6.43 9.53 -13.07
N SER A 101 -7.61 8.99 -13.40
CA SER A 101 -8.76 9.02 -12.50
C SER A 101 -8.43 8.48 -11.11
N THR A 102 -8.97 9.15 -10.10
CA THR A 102 -8.86 8.78 -8.68
C THR A 102 -10.08 8.03 -8.18
N TYR A 103 -11.14 7.92 -9.00
CA TYR A 103 -12.11 6.84 -8.84
C TYR A 103 -11.29 5.55 -8.87
N GLY A 104 -11.51 4.64 -7.91
CA GLY A 104 -10.76 3.38 -7.85
C GLY A 104 -10.88 2.60 -9.17
N PRO A 105 -10.38 1.37 -9.27
CA PRO A 105 -10.81 0.51 -10.36
C PRO A 105 -12.33 0.29 -10.23
N SER A 106 -13.13 1.21 -10.76
CA SER A 106 -14.42 0.88 -11.32
C SER A 106 -14.15 -0.27 -12.27
N PHE A 107 -15.10 -1.20 -12.34
CA PHE A 107 -15.07 -2.51 -12.98
C PHE A 107 -14.51 -2.57 -14.44
N PHE A 108 -14.03 -1.47 -15.00
CA PHE A 108 -13.45 -1.27 -16.33
C PHE A 108 -11.97 -1.60 -16.50
N PHE A 109 -11.21 -1.93 -15.45
CA PHE A 109 -9.84 -2.41 -15.65
C PHE A 109 -9.83 -3.92 -15.88
N LYS A 110 -9.69 -4.35 -17.14
CA LYS A 110 -9.44 -5.75 -17.52
C LYS A 110 -8.28 -6.31 -16.67
N LYS A 111 -8.45 -7.57 -16.23
CA LYS A 111 -7.37 -8.41 -15.68
C LYS A 111 -6.15 -8.30 -16.62
N GLY A 112 -5.06 -7.67 -16.17
CA GLY A 112 -3.82 -7.49 -16.96
C GLY A 112 -3.25 -6.07 -16.97
N PHE A 113 -4.07 -5.04 -16.74
CA PHE A 113 -3.66 -3.64 -16.95
C PHE A 113 -2.49 -3.16 -16.05
N ILE A 114 -2.48 -3.54 -14.77
CA ILE A 114 -1.37 -3.20 -13.85
C ILE A 114 -0.06 -3.87 -14.30
N TRP A 115 -0.15 -5.05 -14.92
CA TRP A 115 1.01 -5.79 -15.42
C TRP A 115 1.62 -5.13 -16.65
N GLU A 116 0.79 -4.59 -17.55
CA GLU A 116 1.27 -3.86 -18.74
C GLU A 116 1.93 -2.52 -18.38
N VAL A 117 1.36 -1.75 -17.44
CA VAL A 117 1.95 -0.47 -17.00
C VAL A 117 3.32 -0.64 -16.32
N ILE A 118 3.54 -1.77 -15.64
CA ILE A 118 4.84 -2.06 -15.01
C ILE A 118 5.91 -2.46 -16.05
N ASN A 119 5.50 -3.02 -17.20
CA ASN A 119 6.42 -3.62 -18.18
C ASN A 119 6.53 -2.87 -19.52
N SER A 120 5.76 -1.81 -19.74
CA SER A 120 5.74 -1.06 -21.02
C SER A 120 6.71 0.12 -21.10
N SER A 121 7.59 0.32 -20.11
CA SER A 121 8.65 1.35 -20.19
C SER A 121 10.00 0.71 -20.50
N SER A 122 10.19 0.35 -21.78
CA SER A 122 11.50 0.13 -22.42
C SER A 122 11.79 1.31 -23.33
#